data_AF-A0AAU4LGW9-F1
#
_entry.id   AF-A0AAU4LGW9-F1
#
_cell.length_a   1.000
_cell.length_b   1.000
_cell.length_c   1.000
_cell.angle_alpha   90.00
_cell.angle_beta   90.00
_cell.angle_gamma   90.00
#
_symmetry.space_group_name_H-M   'P 1'
#
loop_
_entity.id
_entity.type
_entity.pdbx_description
1 polymer ?
#
loop_
_entity_poly.entity_id
_entity_poly.type
_entity_poly.pdbx_seq_one_letter_code
_entity_poly.pdbx_strand_id
1 'polypeptide(L)'
;MSKKSNTSKRYTPEFKRDAVALVHSSGKTVTEVAREIGVSAEGLRNWVNQDKTNRGQGPAGALTTAEREELVRLRRKVREMEQTIEVLGKATAFFANHKTK
;
A
#
# COMPACT_ATOMS: atom_id res chain seq x y z
N MET A 1 4.93 -9.38 -28.49
CA MET A 1 6.07 -9.09 -27.58
C MET A 1 5.53 -8.57 -26.26
N SER A 2 5.41 -9.42 -25.24
CA SER A 2 4.87 -9.00 -23.93
C SER A 2 5.98 -8.34 -23.12
N LYS A 3 5.81 -7.05 -22.82
CA LYS A 3 6.74 -6.25 -22.01
C LYS A 3 6.71 -6.83 -20.60
N LYS A 4 7.73 -7.61 -20.22
CA LYS A 4 7.96 -8.04 -18.83
C LYS A 4 7.93 -6.79 -17.97
N SER A 5 6.88 -6.60 -17.18
CA SER A 5 6.88 -5.55 -16.15
C SER A 5 8.09 -5.83 -15.28
N ASN A 6 9.01 -4.88 -15.24
CA ASN A 6 10.21 -4.97 -14.43
C ASN A 6 9.72 -5.00 -12.98
N THR A 7 9.57 -6.20 -12.41
CA THR A 7 9.33 -6.45 -10.99
C THR A 7 10.59 -5.98 -10.28
N SER A 8 10.71 -4.67 -10.16
CA SER A 8 11.77 -3.94 -9.49
C SER A 8 12.07 -4.68 -8.20
N LYS A 9 13.34 -5.07 -7.99
CA LYS A 9 13.85 -5.55 -6.71
C LYS A 9 13.29 -4.65 -5.63
N ARG A 10 12.26 -5.12 -4.92
CA ARG A 10 11.64 -4.33 -3.86
C ARG A 10 12.69 -4.24 -2.77
N TYR A 11 13.19 -3.03 -2.53
CA TYR A 11 13.99 -2.74 -1.35
C TYR A 11 13.26 -3.22 -0.11
N THR A 12 13.98 -3.89 0.79
CA THR A 12 13.39 -4.40 2.03
C THR A 12 12.92 -3.23 2.90
N PRO A 13 11.93 -3.44 3.80
CA PRO A 13 11.48 -2.41 4.72
C PRO A 13 12.62 -1.83 5.56
N GLU A 14 13.56 -2.68 5.98
CA GLU A 14 14.74 -2.32 6.76
C GLU A 14 15.64 -1.38 5.97
N PHE A 15 15.96 -1.73 4.71
CA PHE A 15 16.76 -0.88 3.83
C PHE A 15 16.12 0.50 3.65
N LYS A 16 14.80 0.57 3.44
CA LYS A 16 14.10 1.85 3.28
C LYS A 16 14.14 2.67 4.57
N ARG A 17 13.95 2.05 5.73
CA ARG A 17 14.03 2.70 7.03
C ARG A 17 15.42 3.28 7.25
N ASP A 18 16.45 2.49 7.00
CA ASP A 18 17.84 2.89 7.22
C ASP A 18 18.26 3.99 6.22
N ALA A 19 17.80 3.92 4.97
CA ALA A 19 18.00 4.98 3.98
C ALA A 19 17.34 6.31 4.38
N VAL A 20 16.11 6.26 4.91
CA VAL A 20 15.43 7.45 5.45
C VAL A 20 16.16 7.98 6.68
N ALA A 21 16.59 7.12 7.59
CA ALA A 21 17.38 7.50 8.75
C ALA A 21 18.70 8.20 8.36
N LEU A 22 19.38 7.69 7.33
CA LEU A 22 20.59 8.30 6.78
C LEU A 22 20.34 9.71 6.22
N VAL A 23 19.22 9.93 5.52
CA VAL A 23 18.84 11.28 5.06
C VAL A 23 18.68 12.24 6.25
N HIS A 24 18.07 11.79 7.34
CA HIS A 24 17.86 12.64 8.51
C HIS A 24 19.12 12.92 9.32
N SER A 25 20.06 11.97 9.39
CA SER A 25 21.27 12.10 10.21
C SER A 25 22.47 12.72 9.47
N SER A 26 22.53 12.59 8.14
CA SER A 26 23.74 12.96 7.38
C SER A 26 23.90 14.45 7.10
N GLY A 27 22.84 15.26 7.23
CA GLY A 27 22.84 16.67 6.81
C GLY A 27 22.98 16.89 5.29
N LYS A 28 23.05 15.80 4.51
CA LYS A 28 23.15 15.82 3.04
C LYS A 28 21.78 15.97 2.40
N THR A 29 21.75 16.43 1.16
CA THR A 29 20.53 16.44 0.37
C THR A 29 20.08 15.02 0.02
N VAL A 30 18.77 14.83 -0.17
CA VAL A 30 18.20 13.54 -0.62
C VAL A 30 18.89 13.02 -1.89
N THR A 31 19.27 13.92 -2.80
CA THR A 31 19.91 13.56 -4.06
C THR A 31 21.32 13.01 -3.85
N GLU A 32 22.10 13.58 -2.94
CA GLU A 32 23.44 13.09 -2.59
C GLU A 32 23.36 11.72 -1.93
N VAL A 33 22.50 11.57 -0.92
CA VAL A 33 22.30 10.29 -0.24
C VAL A 33 21.85 9.22 -1.23
N ALA A 34 20.92 9.53 -2.13
CA ALA A 34 20.45 8.60 -3.15
C ALA A 34 21.57 8.11 -4.08
N ARG A 35 22.49 9.01 -4.48
CA ARG A 35 23.68 8.64 -5.27
C ARG A 35 24.62 7.73 -4.50
N GLU A 36 24.85 8.01 -3.22
CA GLU A 36 25.74 7.23 -2.35
C GLU A 36 25.25 5.79 -2.15
N ILE A 37 23.93 5.61 -1.93
CA ILE A 37 23.35 4.28 -1.67
C ILE A 37 22.82 3.59 -2.93
N GLY A 38 22.99 4.19 -4.11
CA GLY A 38 22.62 3.60 -5.39
C GLY A 38 21.10 3.43 -5.60
N VAL A 39 20.29 4.40 -5.16
CA VAL A 39 18.83 4.41 -5.41
C VAL A 39 18.40 5.64 -6.22
N SER A 40 17.18 5.61 -6.77
CA SER A 40 16.63 6.80 -7.42
C SER A 40 16.33 7.89 -6.39
N ALA A 41 16.72 9.14 -6.69
CA ALA A 41 16.47 10.28 -5.81
C ALA A 41 14.97 10.52 -5.59
N GLU A 42 14.14 10.28 -6.60
CA GLU A 42 12.68 10.34 -6.47
C GLU A 42 12.14 9.25 -5.54
N GLY A 43 12.63 8.02 -5.67
CA GLY A 43 12.25 6.91 -4.80
C GLY A 43 12.59 7.19 -3.33
N LEU A 44 13.79 7.67 -3.06
CA LEU A 44 14.21 8.05 -1.71
C LEU A 44 13.38 9.22 -1.17
N ARG A 45 13.11 10.25 -1.99
CA ARG A 45 12.24 11.38 -1.60
C ARG A 45 10.85 10.90 -1.23
N ASN A 46 10.28 9.95 -1.97
CA ASN A 46 8.99 9.36 -1.65
C ASN A 46 9.00 8.61 -0.31
N TRP A 47 10.08 7.89 0.02
CA TRP A 47 10.19 7.22 1.32
C TRP A 47 10.29 8.23 2.47
N VAL A 48 11.08 9.29 2.30
CA VAL A 48 11.19 10.38 3.30
C VAL A 48 9.84 11.08 3.51
N ASN A 49 9.10 11.36 2.43
CA ASN A 49 7.78 11.96 2.53
C ASN A 49 6.77 11.02 3.20
N GLN A 50 6.81 9.72 2.91
CA GLN A 50 5.94 8.74 3.57
C GLN A 50 6.27 8.62 5.07
N ASP A 51 7.55 8.67 5.45
CA ASP A 51 7.95 8.69 6.86
C ASP A 51 7.44 9.94 7.58
N LYS A 52 7.52 11.13 6.96
CA LYS A 52 6.88 12.34 7.48
C LYS A 52 5.37 12.16 7.70
N THR A 53 4.67 11.59 6.71
CA THR A 53 3.24 11.27 6.85
C THR A 53 2.99 10.30 8.01
N ASN A 54 3.79 9.25 8.14
CA ASN A 54 3.68 8.28 9.24
C ASN A 54 3.91 8.90 10.62
N ARG A 55 4.68 9.99 10.70
CA ARG A 55 4.90 10.78 11.93
C ARG A 55 3.87 11.88 12.15
N GLY A 56 2.82 11.95 11.33
CA GLY A 56 1.76 12.98 11.43
C GLY A 56 2.15 14.35 10.87
N GLN A 57 3.25 14.43 10.10
CA GLN A 57 3.76 15.66 9.48
C GLN A 57 3.49 15.70 7.96
N GLY A 58 2.61 14.82 7.48
CA GLY A 58 2.20 14.76 6.09
C GLY A 58 1.18 15.85 5.72
N PRO A 59 0.94 16.08 4.42
CA PRO A 59 -0.12 16.97 3.99
C PRO A 59 -1.50 16.43 4.40
N ALA A 60 -2.49 17.33 4.53
CA ALA A 60 -3.85 16.96 4.88
C ALA A 60 -4.40 15.88 3.92
N GLY A 61 -5.00 14.83 4.48
CA GLY A 61 -5.54 13.70 3.72
C GLY A 61 -4.51 12.67 3.25
N ALA A 62 -3.22 12.84 3.55
CA ALA A 62 -2.23 11.79 3.31
C ALA A 62 -2.41 10.64 4.30
N LEU A 63 -2.55 9.43 3.77
CA LEU A 63 -2.64 8.22 4.59
C LEU A 63 -1.25 7.75 5.01
N THR A 64 -1.12 7.42 6.29
CA THR A 64 0.00 6.64 6.81
C THR A 64 0.04 5.26 6.14
N THR A 65 1.19 4.59 6.23
CA THR A 65 1.34 3.22 5.73
C THR A 65 0.29 2.29 6.36
N ALA A 66 0.09 2.41 7.68
CA ALA A 66 -0.87 1.59 8.43
C ALA A 66 -2.32 1.84 8.00
N GLU A 67 -2.74 3.10 7.86
CA GLU A 67 -4.09 3.44 7.40
C GLU A 67 -4.34 2.94 5.97
N ARG A 68 -3.33 3.03 5.09
CA ARG A 68 -3.43 2.50 3.73
C ARG A 68 -3.61 0.98 3.71
N GLU A 69 -2.86 0.27 4.54
CA GLU A 69 -2.97 -1.19 4.67
C GLU A 69 -4.35 -1.60 5.20
N GLU A 70 -4.82 -0.91 6.23
CA GLU A 70 -6.14 -1.14 6.80
C GLU A 70 -7.25 -0.86 5.78
N LEU A 71 -7.15 0.24 5.02
CA LEU A 71 -8.11 0.55 3.96
C LEU A 71 -8.17 -0.56 2.89
N VAL A 72 -7.02 -1.12 2.51
CA VAL A 72 -6.96 -2.25 1.56
C VAL A 72 -7.62 -3.49 2.16
N ARG A 73 -7.34 -3.80 3.43
CA ARG A 73 -7.94 -4.93 4.16
C ARG A 73 -9.45 -4.80 4.24
N LEU A 74 -9.94 -3.62 4.60
CA LEU A 74 -11.37 -3.34 4.71
C LEU A 74 -12.08 -3.44 3.37
N ARG A 75 -11.51 -2.86 2.30
CA ARG A 75 -12.07 -2.98 0.94
C ARG A 75 -12.16 -4.43 0.48
N ARG A 76 -11.15 -5.25 0.81
CA ARG A 76 -11.19 -6.68 0.53
C ARG A 76 -12.32 -7.37 1.31
N LYS A 77 -12.45 -7.08 2.61
CA LYS A 77 -13.50 -7.65 3.46
C LYS A 77 -14.90 -7.26 2.97
N VAL A 78 -15.12 -6.01 2.56
CA VAL A 78 -16.39 -5.56 1.98
C VAL A 78 -16.72 -6.36 0.73
N ARG A 79 -15.76 -6.53 -0.19
CA ARG A 79 -15.97 -7.35 -1.40
C ARG A 79 -16.34 -8.80 -1.08
N GLU A 80 -15.67 -9.41 -0.11
CA GLU A 80 -15.96 -10.79 0.32
C GLU A 80 -17.37 -10.89 0.95
N MET A 81 -17.78 -9.87 1.71
CA MET A 81 -19.13 -9.78 2.27
C MET A 81 -20.19 -9.63 1.18
N GLU A 82 -19.98 -8.74 0.21
CA GLU A 82 -20.90 -8.52 -0.92
C GLU A 82 -21.11 -9.81 -1.73
N GLN A 83 -20.04 -10.56 -2.00
CA GLN A 83 -20.12 -11.86 -2.67
C GLN A 83 -20.90 -12.89 -1.84
N THR A 84 -20.71 -12.92 -0.53
CA THR A 84 -21.45 -13.82 0.36
C THR A 84 -22.94 -13.50 0.36
N ILE A 85 -23.29 -12.21 0.46
CA ILE A 85 -24.68 -11.74 0.38
C ILE A 85 -25.31 -12.12 -0.95
N GLU A 86 -24.59 -11.97 -2.07
CA GLU A 86 -25.07 -12.35 -3.39
C GLU A 86 -25.41 -13.85 -3.48
N VAL A 87 -24.52 -14.71 -2.97
CA VAL A 87 -24.73 -16.16 -2.97
C VAL A 87 -25.91 -16.55 -2.09
N LEU A 88 -26.02 -15.97 -0.89
CA LEU A 88 -27.15 -16.21 0.01
C LEU A 88 -28.47 -15.69 -0.59
N GLY A 89 -28.45 -14.54 -1.27
CA GLY A 89 -29.59 -14.01 -2.01
C GLY A 89 -30.06 -14.96 -3.11
N LYS A 90 -29.13 -15.53 -3.89
CA LYS A 90 -29.46 -16.54 -4.91
C LYS A 90 -30.02 -17.82 -4.29
N ALA A 91 -29.44 -18.30 -3.19
CA ALA A 91 -29.91 -19.49 -2.51
C ALA A 91 -31.32 -19.30 -1.93
N THR A 92 -31.57 -18.18 -1.24
CA THR A 92 -32.90 -17.86 -0.70
C THR A 92 -33.96 -17.72 -1.80
N ALA A 93 -33.64 -17.07 -2.91
CA ALA A 93 -34.52 -16.99 -4.08
C ALA A 93 -34.81 -18.38 -4.68
N PHE A 94 -33.80 -19.23 -4.81
CA PHE A 94 -33.95 -20.62 -5.25
C PHE A 94 -34.90 -21.39 -4.32
N PHE A 95 -34.65 -21.37 -3.00
CA PHE A 95 -35.50 -22.08 -2.04
C PHE A 95 -36.92 -21.52 -1.97
N ALA A 96 -37.12 -20.21 -2.09
CA ALA A 96 -38.45 -19.61 -2.15
C ALA A 96 -39.24 -20.10 -3.37
N ASN A 97 -38.60 -20.21 -4.54
CA ASN A 97 -39.22 -20.71 -5.77
C ASN A 97 -39.45 -22.24 -5.78
N HIS A 98 -38.78 -22.98 -4.90
CA HIS A 98 -38.93 -24.44 -4.76
C HIS A 98 -39.83 -24.88 -3.60
N LYS A 99 -40.43 -23.96 -2.83
CA LYS A 99 -41.46 -24.27 -1.82
C LYS A 99 -42.85 -24.44 -2.45
N THR A 100 -43.04 -25.50 -3.23
CA THR A 100 -44.37 -26.06 -3.54
C THR A 100 -44.25 -27.46 -4.14
N LYS A 101 -44.41 -28.48 -3.30
CA LYS A 101 -45.22 -29.69 -3.52
C LYS A 101 -45.42 -30.40 -2.20
#